data_AF-A0A0Q5QKI7-F1
#
_entry.id   AF-A0A0Q5QKI7-F1
#
_cell.length_a   1.000
_cell.length_b   1.000
_cell.length_c   1.000
_cell.angle_alpha   90.00
_cell.angle_beta   90.00
_cell.angle_gamma   90.00
#
_symmetry.space_group_name_H-M   'P 1'
#
loop_
_entity.id
_entity.type
_entity.pdbx_description
1 polymer ?
#
loop_
_entity_poly.entity_id
_entity_poly.type
_entity_poly.pdbx_seq_one_letter_code
_entity_poly.pdbx_strand_id
1 'polypeptide(L)'
;MTRIDMATDLDCSAEQAWKLLTDPTQKNTWSPVLTTVEDPGEDGRMDRPGAMREVNLGTPVWNTVHEVVTVADEPRRFDYVVYKSPAVLRNYHCRIDIDPKDGGCAVRYTVDVDFVSKFGALAEPGVRRGLERSLAGLSAQSKLLPATSDRGRPASRRRPRRSTAMLLRPEAGRQLEHQRHLAAELAAEGDPKYWFARMVELTTEELLRLVDAEVFAEPEWVLRLLAAIHRRHVSVLHSYRTDGPVPPRWRAAWGACDEIGDGRRFRYMAGGVVSAAQAHMNEDMHRALAEVYDVHYRDTRHYKEFRPDYLRMAPMYGAALDRLIADIPAPLMPRLFRLSRIVAPELRDSLLRRCYYDVEHDRMLAFERGYHLTRDGVGRR
;
A
#
# COMPACT_ATOMS: atom_id res chain seq x y z
N MET A 1 -18.52 -1.35 8.03
CA MET A 1 -18.32 -0.22 7.12
C MET A 1 -19.40 0.83 7.33
N THR A 2 -18.98 1.98 7.81
CA THR A 2 -19.81 3.18 7.95
C THR A 2 -19.58 4.06 6.73
N ARG A 3 -20.67 4.57 6.14
CA ARG A 3 -20.63 5.52 5.03
C ARG A 3 -21.14 6.88 5.48
N ILE A 4 -20.38 7.92 5.18
CA ILE A 4 -20.72 9.32 5.46
C ILE A 4 -20.79 10.05 4.12
N ASP A 5 -21.98 10.54 3.77
CA ASP A 5 -22.19 11.37 2.58
C ASP A 5 -22.55 12.79 3.01
N MET A 6 -21.89 13.78 2.41
CA MET A 6 -22.16 15.21 2.63
C MET A 6 -22.01 15.97 1.32
N ALA A 7 -22.71 17.09 1.20
CA ALA A 7 -22.61 17.96 0.03
C ALA A 7 -22.67 19.43 0.42
N THR A 8 -22.06 20.27 -0.40
CA THR A 8 -22.14 21.73 -0.29
C THR A 8 -22.07 22.37 -1.67
N ASP A 9 -22.71 23.52 -1.83
CA ASP A 9 -22.59 24.34 -3.03
C ASP A 9 -21.54 25.43 -2.80
N LEU A 10 -20.70 25.65 -3.82
CA LEU A 10 -19.61 26.60 -3.80
C LEU A 10 -19.83 27.69 -4.85
N ASP A 11 -19.58 28.94 -4.45
CA ASP A 11 -19.66 30.13 -5.29
C ASP A 11 -18.36 30.35 -6.10
N CYS A 12 -17.85 29.29 -6.72
CA CYS A 12 -16.64 29.32 -7.54
C CYS A 12 -16.69 28.28 -8.68
N SER A 13 -15.81 28.41 -9.67
CA SER A 13 -15.70 27.42 -10.75
C SER A 13 -15.22 26.06 -10.23
N ALA A 14 -15.50 25.00 -10.98
CA ALA A 14 -15.04 23.65 -10.64
C ALA A 14 -13.50 23.57 -10.56
N GLU A 15 -12.78 24.31 -11.40
CA GLU A 15 -11.31 24.40 -11.40
C GLU A 15 -10.78 25.11 -10.15
N GLN A 16 -11.49 26.14 -9.68
CA GLN A 16 -11.17 26.80 -8.41
C GLN A 16 -11.44 25.87 -7.23
N ALA A 17 -12.59 25.18 -7.22
CA ALA A 17 -12.93 24.20 -6.21
C ALA A 17 -11.90 23.05 -6.16
N TRP A 18 -11.48 22.54 -7.32
CA TRP A 18 -10.42 21.53 -7.43
C TRP A 18 -9.16 21.95 -6.69
N LYS A 19 -8.69 23.18 -6.92
CA LYS A 19 -7.51 23.71 -6.25
C LYS A 19 -7.73 23.85 -4.74
N LEU A 20 -8.85 24.43 -4.30
CA LEU A 20 -9.17 24.53 -2.86
C LEU A 20 -9.17 23.18 -2.14
N LEU A 21 -9.58 22.12 -2.84
CA LEU A 21 -9.74 20.77 -2.29
C LEU A 21 -8.45 19.93 -2.31
N THR A 22 -7.66 20.07 -3.37
CA THR A 22 -6.55 19.14 -3.66
C THR A 22 -5.17 19.72 -3.36
N ASP A 23 -5.00 21.04 -3.42
CA ASP A 23 -3.76 21.75 -3.10
C ASP A 23 -3.66 21.98 -1.58
N PRO A 24 -2.70 21.35 -0.85
CA PRO A 24 -2.57 21.54 0.59
C PRO A 24 -2.34 23.00 1.01
N THR A 25 -1.67 23.82 0.21
CA THR A 25 -1.46 25.24 0.52
C THR A 25 -2.79 25.99 0.57
N GLN A 26 -3.71 25.66 -0.34
CA GLN A 26 -5.06 26.26 -0.37
C GLN A 26 -6.01 25.58 0.62
N LYS A 27 -5.95 24.25 0.74
CA LYS A 27 -6.75 23.47 1.69
C LYS A 27 -6.55 23.94 3.13
N ASN A 28 -5.30 24.23 3.50
CA ASN A 28 -4.95 24.65 4.86
C ASN A 28 -5.44 26.06 5.22
N THR A 29 -5.96 26.86 4.28
CA THR A 29 -6.53 28.18 4.60
C THR A 29 -7.95 28.08 5.18
N TRP A 30 -8.63 26.95 4.99
CA TRP A 30 -10.03 26.78 5.40
C TRP A 30 -10.29 25.48 6.18
N SER A 31 -9.45 24.45 5.98
CA SER A 31 -9.63 23.17 6.64
C SER A 31 -9.16 23.23 8.10
N PRO A 32 -9.94 22.68 9.05
CA PRO A 32 -9.51 22.57 10.44
C PRO A 32 -8.40 21.52 10.66
N VAL A 33 -8.06 20.73 9.62
CA VAL A 33 -6.99 19.74 9.65
C VAL A 33 -5.86 20.17 8.71
N LEU A 34 -4.63 20.17 9.22
CA LEU A 34 -3.47 20.59 8.43
C LEU A 34 -3.00 19.43 7.57
N THR A 35 -2.83 19.68 6.26
CA THR A 35 -2.31 18.71 5.30
C THR A 35 -0.92 19.16 4.84
N THR A 36 0.05 18.26 4.86
CA THR A 36 1.39 18.46 4.30
C THR A 36 1.68 17.41 3.24
N VAL A 37 2.49 17.76 2.24
CA VAL A 37 2.93 16.82 1.20
C VAL A 37 4.15 16.06 1.72
N GLU A 38 4.08 14.73 1.75
CA GLU A 38 5.22 13.88 2.08
C GLU A 38 6.04 13.57 0.82
N ASP A 39 5.34 13.16 -0.24
CA ASP A 39 5.96 12.90 -1.54
C ASP A 39 4.95 13.16 -2.66
N PRO A 40 5.27 13.98 -3.67
CA PRO A 40 4.37 14.22 -4.79
C PRO A 40 4.13 12.97 -5.63
N GLY A 41 2.99 12.96 -6.33
CA GLY A 41 2.59 11.90 -7.25
C GLY A 41 3.21 12.05 -8.63
N GLU A 42 2.45 11.63 -9.65
CA GLU A 42 2.78 11.85 -11.06
C GLU A 42 3.19 13.30 -11.37
N ASP A 43 4.25 13.45 -12.16
CA ASP A 43 4.81 14.72 -12.62
C ASP A 43 5.18 15.73 -11.51
N GLY A 44 5.41 15.25 -10.29
CA GLY A 44 5.72 16.12 -9.15
C GLY A 44 4.52 16.87 -8.60
N ARG A 45 3.29 16.52 -9.01
CA ARG A 45 2.06 17.15 -8.53
C ARG A 45 1.51 16.49 -7.27
N MET A 46 0.95 17.29 -6.37
CA MET A 46 0.36 16.84 -5.09
C MET A 46 -1.09 16.36 -5.19
N ASP A 47 -1.75 16.66 -6.31
CA ASP A 47 -3.15 16.30 -6.59
C ASP A 47 -3.28 15.13 -7.56
N ARG A 48 -2.17 14.44 -7.87
CA ARG A 48 -2.12 13.33 -8.83
C ARG A 48 -1.98 11.98 -8.15
N PRO A 49 -2.38 10.87 -8.82
CA PRO A 49 -2.27 9.54 -8.27
C PRO A 49 -0.86 9.23 -7.77
N GLY A 50 -0.80 8.56 -6.63
CA GLY A 50 0.43 8.25 -5.92
C GLY A 50 0.94 9.38 -5.02
N ALA A 51 0.42 10.60 -5.07
CA ALA A 51 0.81 11.65 -4.13
C ALA A 51 0.49 11.21 -2.70
N MET A 52 1.47 11.33 -1.80
CA MET A 52 1.37 11.00 -0.38
C MET A 52 1.29 12.27 0.45
N ARG A 53 0.36 12.28 1.40
CA ARG A 53 0.12 13.43 2.28
C ARG A 53 0.00 12.97 3.72
N GLU A 54 0.53 13.80 4.60
CA GLU A 54 0.32 13.68 6.04
C GLU A 54 -0.81 14.65 6.43
N VAL A 55 -1.78 14.16 7.19
CA VAL A 55 -2.91 14.96 7.67
C VAL A 55 -2.90 14.96 9.19
N ASN A 56 -2.74 16.14 9.78
CA ASN A 56 -2.80 16.35 11.21
C ASN A 56 -4.25 16.64 11.64
N LEU A 57 -4.80 15.74 12.45
CA LEU A 57 -6.19 15.81 12.93
C LEU A 57 -6.38 16.80 14.09
N GLY A 58 -5.30 17.38 14.64
CA GLY A 58 -5.36 18.37 15.70
C GLY A 58 -5.84 17.83 17.06
N THR A 59 -5.76 16.52 17.28
CA THR A 59 -6.15 15.89 18.57
C THR A 59 -4.93 15.44 19.38
N PRO A 60 -4.96 15.52 20.73
CA PRO A 60 -3.81 15.19 21.57
C PRO A 60 -3.38 13.72 21.54
N VAL A 61 -4.28 12.80 21.17
CA VAL A 61 -4.07 11.34 21.26
C VAL A 61 -3.88 10.71 19.88
N TRP A 62 -4.49 11.28 18.83
CA TRP A 62 -4.48 10.76 17.46
C TRP A 62 -4.13 11.90 16.50
N ASN A 63 -2.86 12.25 16.43
CA ASN A 63 -2.47 13.48 15.77
C ASN A 63 -2.37 13.35 14.24
N THR A 64 -2.05 12.18 13.70
CA THR A 64 -1.66 12.08 12.29
C THR A 64 -2.23 10.86 11.58
N VAL A 65 -2.70 11.07 10.34
CA VAL A 65 -2.99 10.01 9.35
C VAL A 65 -2.20 10.28 8.08
N HIS A 66 -1.86 9.23 7.35
CA HIS A 66 -1.21 9.36 6.05
C HIS A 66 -2.11 8.81 4.96
N GLU A 67 -2.28 9.61 3.92
CA GLU A 67 -3.16 9.32 2.79
C GLU A 67 -2.38 9.30 1.48
N VAL A 68 -2.91 8.54 0.53
CA VAL A 68 -2.40 8.46 -0.84
C VAL A 68 -3.53 8.73 -1.83
N VAL A 69 -3.26 9.59 -2.81
CA VAL A 69 -4.19 9.90 -3.89
C VAL A 69 -4.33 8.70 -4.82
N THR A 70 -5.56 8.28 -5.09
CA THR A 70 -5.87 7.10 -5.91
C THR A 70 -6.44 7.48 -7.27
N VAL A 71 -7.23 8.55 -7.35
CA VAL A 71 -7.84 9.03 -8.59
C VAL A 71 -7.75 10.56 -8.65
N ALA A 72 -7.39 11.08 -9.82
CA ALA A 72 -7.45 12.51 -10.11
C ALA A 72 -7.96 12.76 -11.53
N ASP A 73 -9.26 13.01 -11.66
CA ASP A 73 -9.93 13.42 -12.90
C ASP A 73 -10.31 14.90 -12.78
N GLU A 74 -9.31 15.78 -12.95
CA GLU A 74 -9.47 17.24 -12.79
C GLU A 74 -10.46 17.81 -13.83
N PRO A 75 -11.44 18.66 -13.44
CA PRO A 75 -11.75 19.10 -12.08
C PRO A 75 -12.86 18.29 -11.39
N ARG A 76 -13.27 17.13 -11.91
CA ARG A 76 -14.54 16.45 -11.58
C ARG A 76 -14.47 15.47 -10.42
N ARG A 77 -13.36 14.76 -10.25
CA ARG A 77 -13.27 13.69 -9.24
C ARG A 77 -11.89 13.55 -8.63
N PHE A 78 -11.84 13.48 -7.31
CA PHE A 78 -10.63 13.26 -6.53
C PHE A 78 -10.87 12.20 -5.46
N ASP A 79 -10.07 11.14 -5.49
CA ASP A 79 -10.16 10.05 -4.53
C ASP A 79 -8.83 9.88 -3.80
N TYR A 80 -8.91 9.52 -2.51
CA TYR A 80 -7.75 9.13 -1.71
C TYR A 80 -8.12 8.07 -0.67
N VAL A 81 -7.11 7.33 -0.22
CA VAL A 81 -7.25 6.36 0.88
C VAL A 81 -6.25 6.67 1.98
N VAL A 82 -6.61 6.38 3.23
CA VAL A 82 -5.67 6.41 4.35
C VAL A 82 -5.01 5.04 4.45
N TYR A 83 -3.71 4.98 4.22
CA TYR A 83 -2.94 3.74 4.27
C TYR A 83 -2.22 3.55 5.62
N LYS A 84 -2.09 4.63 6.41
CA LYS A 84 -1.52 4.60 7.76
C LYS A 84 -2.32 5.49 8.69
N SER A 85 -2.92 4.90 9.72
CA SER A 85 -3.79 5.57 10.67
C SER A 85 -3.57 5.03 12.10
N PRO A 86 -4.02 5.77 13.13
CA PRO A 86 -4.24 5.22 14.45
C PRO A 86 -5.20 4.02 14.38
N ALA A 87 -5.05 3.06 15.29
CA ALA A 87 -5.75 1.76 15.28
C ALA A 87 -7.29 1.80 15.29
N VAL A 88 -7.90 2.98 15.38
CA VAL A 88 -9.35 3.19 15.43
C VAL A 88 -10.00 3.38 14.05
N LEU A 89 -9.22 3.68 13.00
CA LEU A 89 -9.72 3.86 11.62
C LEU A 89 -9.11 2.80 10.70
N ARG A 90 -9.94 2.04 10.00
CA ARG A 90 -9.52 1.12 8.92
C ARG A 90 -10.32 1.39 7.65
N ASN A 91 -9.76 0.97 6.51
CA ASN A 91 -10.41 1.04 5.20
C ASN A 91 -11.00 2.42 4.88
N TYR A 92 -10.34 3.48 5.34
CA TYR A 92 -10.80 4.84 5.10
C TYR A 92 -10.54 5.18 3.62
N HIS A 93 -11.62 5.42 2.90
CA HIS A 93 -11.65 5.84 1.52
C HIS A 93 -12.50 7.10 1.42
N CYS A 94 -11.95 8.14 0.80
CA CYS A 94 -12.66 9.37 0.55
C CYS A 94 -12.73 9.60 -0.96
N ARG A 95 -13.94 9.90 -1.43
CA ARG A 95 -14.24 10.33 -2.79
C ARG A 95 -14.87 11.72 -2.73
N ILE A 96 -14.37 12.59 -3.59
CA ILE A 96 -14.87 13.94 -3.78
C ILE A 96 -15.31 14.08 -5.24
N ASP A 97 -16.60 14.33 -5.46
CA ASP A 97 -17.15 14.66 -6.78
C ASP A 97 -17.43 16.17 -6.85
N ILE A 98 -17.10 16.80 -7.97
CA ILE A 98 -17.32 18.21 -8.26
C ILE A 98 -18.16 18.32 -9.54
N ASP A 99 -19.40 18.76 -9.35
CA ASP A 99 -20.40 18.91 -10.41
C ASP A 99 -20.58 20.41 -10.74
N PRO A 100 -20.12 20.90 -11.91
CA PRO A 100 -20.32 22.29 -12.32
C PRO A 100 -21.81 22.67 -12.37
N LYS A 101 -22.14 23.90 -11.99
CA LYS A 101 -23.48 24.49 -12.03
C LYS A 101 -23.44 25.90 -12.61
N ASP A 102 -24.59 26.43 -13.02
CA ASP A 102 -24.71 27.85 -13.39
C ASP A 102 -24.36 28.73 -12.17
N GLY A 103 -23.27 29.49 -12.27
CA GLY A 103 -22.80 30.39 -11.20
C GLY A 103 -21.97 29.73 -10.09
N GLY A 104 -21.58 28.46 -10.21
CA GLY A 104 -20.75 27.80 -9.19
C GLY A 104 -20.51 26.30 -9.44
N CYS A 105 -20.34 25.52 -8.37
CA CYS A 105 -20.32 24.06 -8.44
C CYS A 105 -20.88 23.41 -7.18
N ALA A 106 -21.40 22.20 -7.30
CA ALA A 106 -21.68 21.32 -6.16
C ALA A 106 -20.49 20.43 -5.88
N VAL A 107 -20.13 20.29 -4.60
CA VAL A 107 -19.13 19.34 -4.13
C VAL A 107 -19.80 18.30 -3.24
N ARG A 108 -19.57 17.02 -3.55
CA ARG A 108 -20.03 15.88 -2.74
C ARG A 108 -18.84 15.14 -2.16
N TYR A 109 -18.84 14.97 -0.84
CA TYR A 109 -17.92 14.10 -0.12
C TYR A 109 -18.61 12.78 0.21
N THR A 110 -17.97 11.67 -0.15
CA THR A 110 -18.33 10.32 0.28
C THR A 110 -17.14 9.72 1.00
N VAL A 111 -17.33 9.36 2.26
CA VAL A 111 -16.32 8.69 3.09
C VAL A 111 -16.82 7.32 3.50
N ASP A 112 -16.11 6.28 3.10
CA ASP A 112 -16.29 4.91 3.59
C ASP A 112 -15.19 4.63 4.62
N VAL A 113 -15.55 4.14 5.81
CA VAL A 113 -14.59 3.87 6.88
C VAL A 113 -15.09 2.77 7.82
N ASP A 114 -14.15 1.97 8.31
CA ASP A 114 -14.38 1.03 9.40
C ASP A 114 -13.84 1.60 10.72
N PHE A 115 -14.75 1.87 11.65
CA PHE A 115 -14.41 2.26 13.01
C PHE A 115 -14.13 1.00 13.85
N VAL A 116 -12.87 0.77 14.18
CA VAL A 116 -12.45 -0.45 14.89
C VAL A 116 -12.32 -0.19 16.38
N SER A 117 -12.71 -1.17 17.19
CA SER A 117 -12.82 -1.14 18.67
C SER A 117 -14.02 -0.37 19.24
N LYS A 118 -14.30 -0.55 20.54
CA LYS A 118 -15.33 0.21 21.28
C LYS A 118 -15.05 1.73 21.27
N PHE A 119 -13.80 2.14 21.12
CA PHE A 119 -13.41 3.55 20.98
C PHE A 119 -13.69 4.10 19.56
N GLY A 120 -13.73 3.23 18.55
CA GLY A 120 -14.05 3.61 17.17
C GLY A 120 -15.49 4.13 17.02
N ALA A 121 -16.47 3.47 17.66
CA ALA A 121 -17.87 3.92 17.61
C ALA A 121 -18.06 5.34 18.20
N LEU A 122 -17.23 5.73 19.18
CA LEU A 122 -17.22 7.08 19.74
C LEU A 122 -16.52 8.11 18.84
N ALA A 123 -15.70 7.66 17.89
CA ALA A 123 -14.99 8.52 16.96
C ALA A 123 -15.86 9.00 15.79
N GLU A 124 -16.88 8.23 15.37
CA GLU A 124 -17.74 8.58 14.23
C GLU A 124 -18.36 9.99 14.36
N PRO A 125 -19.01 10.37 15.48
CA PRO A 125 -19.55 11.72 15.61
C PRO A 125 -18.49 12.82 15.54
N GLY A 126 -17.25 12.50 15.92
CA GLY A 126 -16.11 13.41 15.81
C GLY A 126 -15.67 13.61 14.36
N VAL A 127 -15.56 12.52 13.59
CA VAL A 127 -15.25 12.55 12.15
C VAL A 127 -16.33 13.32 11.39
N ARG A 128 -17.61 13.03 11.65
CA ARG A 128 -18.75 13.72 11.04
C ARG A 128 -18.70 15.24 11.29
N ARG A 129 -18.56 15.66 12.55
CA ARG A 129 -18.42 17.08 12.92
C ARG A 129 -17.15 17.74 12.34
N GLY A 130 -16.07 16.97 12.15
CA GLY A 130 -14.86 17.44 11.48
C GLY A 130 -15.09 17.74 10.00
N LEU A 131 -15.79 16.85 9.30
CA LEU A 131 -16.17 17.00 7.90
C LEU A 131 -17.16 18.17 7.71
N GLU A 132 -18.18 18.29 8.57
CA GLU A 132 -19.14 19.42 8.54
C GLU A 132 -18.43 20.76 8.68
N ARG A 133 -17.51 20.89 9.65
CA ARG A 133 -16.69 22.11 9.81
C ARG A 133 -15.80 22.38 8.61
N SER A 134 -15.24 21.33 8.02
CA SER A 134 -14.42 21.43 6.82
C SER A 134 -15.25 21.97 5.64
N LEU A 135 -16.44 21.43 5.38
CA LEU A 135 -17.31 21.89 4.30
C LEU A 135 -17.82 23.32 4.53
N ALA A 136 -18.14 23.69 5.77
CA ALA A 136 -18.51 25.06 6.10
C ALA A 136 -17.34 26.03 5.83
N GLY A 137 -16.12 25.67 6.21
CA GLY A 137 -14.91 26.44 5.91
C GLY A 137 -14.67 26.57 4.40
N LEU A 138 -14.82 25.48 3.65
CA LEU A 138 -14.68 25.48 2.19
C LEU A 138 -15.70 26.43 1.51
N SER A 139 -16.97 26.36 1.91
CA SER A 139 -18.03 27.24 1.37
C SER A 139 -17.80 28.71 1.72
N ALA A 140 -17.25 29.01 2.91
CA ALA A 140 -16.85 30.37 3.25
C ALA A 140 -15.67 30.85 2.37
N GLN A 141 -14.67 29.98 2.15
CA GLN A 141 -13.50 30.31 1.34
C GLN A 141 -13.83 30.50 -0.14
N SER A 142 -14.78 29.73 -0.69
CA SER A 142 -15.16 29.87 -2.11
C SER A 142 -15.70 31.27 -2.43
N LYS A 143 -16.40 31.91 -1.48
CA LYS A 143 -16.96 33.26 -1.63
C LYS A 143 -15.92 34.37 -1.70
N LEU A 144 -14.69 34.09 -1.24
CA LEU A 144 -13.57 35.04 -1.29
C LEU A 144 -12.81 34.98 -2.61
N LEU A 145 -13.10 33.99 -3.46
CA LEU A 145 -12.44 33.87 -4.74
C LEU A 145 -13.03 34.86 -5.77
N PRO A 146 -12.19 35.42 -6.65
CA PRO A 146 -12.68 36.27 -7.73
C PRO A 146 -13.60 35.47 -8.66
N ALA A 147 -14.69 36.11 -9.08
CA ALA A 147 -15.58 35.59 -10.11
C ALA A 147 -14.76 35.35 -11.38
N THR A 148 -14.65 34.10 -11.80
CA THR A 148 -13.89 33.74 -13.01
C THR A 148 -14.84 33.53 -14.17
N SER A 149 -14.43 34.00 -15.35
CA SER A 149 -15.09 33.65 -16.61
C SER A 149 -14.62 32.25 -17.01
N ASP A 150 -15.60 31.38 -17.22
CA ASP A 150 -15.43 29.98 -17.54
C ASP A 150 -14.67 29.82 -18.87
N ARG A 151 -13.39 29.45 -18.79
CA ARG A 151 -12.65 28.89 -19.94
C ARG A 151 -12.35 27.44 -19.61
N GLY A 152 -13.39 26.62 -19.71
CA GLY A 152 -13.33 25.18 -19.55
C GLY A 152 -12.12 24.60 -20.28
N ARG A 153 -11.17 24.08 -19.50
CA ARG A 153 -10.07 23.29 -20.05
C ARG A 153 -10.66 21.90 -20.34
N PRO A 154 -10.48 21.34 -21.54
CA PRO A 154 -11.06 20.03 -21.83
C PRO A 154 -10.47 18.99 -20.87
N ALA A 155 -11.35 18.35 -20.11
CA ALA A 155 -11.02 17.25 -19.22
C ALA A 155 -10.22 16.19 -19.99
N SER A 156 -9.06 15.79 -19.46
CA SER A 156 -8.31 14.67 -20.03
C SER A 156 -9.09 13.39 -19.75
N ARG A 157 -9.98 13.00 -20.67
CA ARG A 157 -10.71 11.73 -20.60
C ARG A 157 -9.72 10.58 -20.71
N ARG A 158 -9.31 10.03 -19.57
CA ARG A 158 -8.61 8.75 -19.53
C ARG A 158 -9.63 7.66 -19.88
N ARG A 159 -9.46 7.01 -21.04
CA ARG A 159 -10.33 5.88 -21.41
C ARG A 159 -10.12 4.75 -20.38
N PRO A 160 -11.19 4.16 -19.82
CA PRO A 160 -11.07 2.93 -19.04
C PRO A 160 -10.45 1.86 -19.94
N ARG A 161 -9.27 1.37 -19.56
CA ARG A 161 -8.63 0.27 -20.28
C ARG A 161 -9.23 -1.04 -19.78
N ARG A 162 -9.52 -1.93 -20.72
CA ARG A 162 -9.99 -3.29 -20.39
C ARG A 162 -8.84 -4.02 -19.70
N SER A 163 -9.01 -4.33 -18.41
CA SER A 163 -8.03 -5.09 -17.63
C SER A 163 -7.78 -6.44 -18.29
N THR A 164 -6.50 -6.82 -18.48
CA THR A 164 -6.13 -8.17 -18.92
C THR A 164 -5.78 -9.10 -17.76
N ALA A 165 -6.08 -8.69 -16.52
CA ALA A 165 -5.79 -9.47 -15.31
C ALA A 165 -6.35 -10.90 -15.36
N MET A 166 -7.53 -11.08 -15.96
CA MET A 166 -8.13 -12.40 -16.15
C MET A 166 -7.23 -13.36 -16.97
N LEU A 167 -6.40 -12.84 -17.89
CA LEU A 167 -5.45 -13.64 -18.67
C LEU A 167 -4.20 -14.01 -17.86
N LEU A 168 -3.83 -13.20 -16.87
CA LEU A 168 -2.65 -13.42 -16.02
C LEU A 168 -2.96 -14.29 -14.80
N ARG A 169 -4.23 -14.33 -14.36
CA ARG A 169 -4.65 -15.04 -13.15
C ARG A 169 -4.35 -16.55 -13.17
N PRO A 170 -4.53 -17.31 -14.28
CA PRO A 170 -4.16 -18.71 -14.34
C PRO A 170 -2.65 -18.95 -14.20
N GLU A 171 -1.83 -18.07 -14.77
CA GLU A 171 -0.36 -18.15 -14.63
C GLU A 171 0.06 -17.91 -13.18
N ALA A 172 -0.54 -16.92 -12.51
CA ALA A 172 -0.29 -16.71 -11.09
C ALA A 172 -0.74 -17.90 -10.21
N GLY A 173 -1.79 -18.63 -10.63
CA GLY A 173 -2.19 -19.89 -10.00
C GLY A 173 -1.11 -20.97 -10.10
N ARG A 174 -0.51 -21.16 -11.28
CA ARG A 174 0.62 -22.07 -11.46
C ARG A 174 1.84 -21.69 -10.63
N GLN A 175 2.10 -20.39 -10.47
CA GLN A 175 3.18 -19.90 -9.61
C GLN A 175 2.94 -20.24 -8.15
N LEU A 176 1.70 -20.11 -7.66
CA LEU A 176 1.34 -20.54 -6.30
C LEU A 176 1.50 -22.05 -6.12
N GLU A 177 1.09 -22.85 -7.10
CA GLU A 177 1.29 -24.31 -7.09
C GLU A 177 2.77 -24.68 -7.05
N HIS A 178 3.62 -23.99 -7.83
CA HIS A 178 5.06 -24.18 -7.79
C HIS A 178 5.65 -23.80 -6.43
N GLN A 179 5.23 -22.68 -5.83
CA GLN A 179 5.68 -22.28 -4.48
C GLN A 179 5.28 -23.31 -3.41
N ARG A 180 4.06 -23.87 -3.50
CA ARG A 180 3.60 -24.98 -2.64
C ARG A 180 4.50 -26.21 -2.76
N HIS A 181 4.80 -26.59 -4.00
CA HIS A 181 5.67 -27.73 -4.26
C HIS A 181 7.08 -27.50 -3.71
N LEU A 182 7.67 -26.33 -3.96
CA LEU A 182 8.99 -25.95 -3.46
C LEU A 182 9.05 -25.94 -1.92
N ALA A 183 8.03 -25.38 -1.26
CA ALA A 183 7.96 -25.41 0.20
C ALA A 183 7.85 -26.84 0.73
N ALA A 184 7.04 -27.69 0.10
CA ALA A 184 6.91 -29.10 0.48
C ALA A 184 8.22 -29.89 0.29
N GLU A 185 8.96 -29.65 -0.79
CA GLU A 185 10.28 -30.24 -1.05
C GLU A 185 11.28 -29.87 0.05
N LEU A 186 11.43 -28.57 0.34
CA LEU A 186 12.33 -28.08 1.40
C LEU A 186 11.94 -28.65 2.78
N ALA A 187 10.65 -28.77 3.07
CA ALA A 187 10.17 -29.38 4.31
C ALA A 187 10.54 -30.86 4.40
N ALA A 188 10.40 -31.62 3.31
CA ALA A 188 10.74 -33.04 3.25
C ALA A 188 12.25 -33.28 3.41
N GLU A 189 13.08 -32.36 2.93
CA GLU A 189 14.53 -32.37 3.12
C GLU A 189 14.98 -31.88 4.51
N GLY A 190 14.07 -31.29 5.29
CA GLY A 190 14.41 -30.64 6.55
C GLY A 190 15.21 -29.34 6.37
N ASP A 191 15.20 -28.74 5.18
CA ASP A 191 15.92 -27.50 4.90
C ASP A 191 15.26 -26.31 5.63
N PRO A 192 15.98 -25.59 6.51
CA PRO A 192 15.44 -24.44 7.24
C PRO A 192 14.91 -23.30 6.34
N LYS A 193 15.33 -23.23 5.07
CA LYS A 193 14.82 -22.28 4.06
C LYS A 193 13.31 -22.49 3.79
N TYR A 194 12.77 -23.65 4.14
CA TYR A 194 11.33 -23.93 4.14
C TYR A 194 10.49 -22.79 4.72
N TRP A 195 10.90 -22.23 5.87
CA TRP A 195 10.09 -21.22 6.56
C TRP A 195 9.90 -19.95 5.75
N PHE A 196 10.91 -19.55 4.98
CA PHE A 196 10.77 -18.41 4.08
C PHE A 196 10.00 -18.78 2.82
N ALA A 197 10.25 -19.95 2.23
CA ALA A 197 9.47 -20.43 1.08
C ALA A 197 7.96 -20.52 1.40
N ARG A 198 7.62 -20.99 2.60
CA ARG A 198 6.26 -21.02 3.14
C ARG A 198 5.68 -19.61 3.31
N MET A 199 6.47 -18.64 3.76
CA MET A 199 6.05 -17.24 3.87
C MET A 199 5.72 -16.66 2.47
N VAL A 200 6.55 -16.93 1.46
CA VAL A 200 6.32 -16.51 0.07
C VAL A 200 5.04 -17.15 -0.50
N GLU A 201 4.82 -18.43 -0.24
CA GLU A 201 3.59 -19.13 -0.62
C GLU A 201 2.35 -18.48 -0.01
N LEU A 202 2.33 -18.30 1.31
CA LEU A 202 1.20 -17.72 2.04
C LEU A 202 0.92 -16.28 1.61
N THR A 203 1.98 -15.50 1.37
CA THR A 203 1.88 -14.12 0.87
C THR A 203 1.26 -14.08 -0.52
N THR A 204 1.67 -15.01 -1.40
CA THR A 204 1.12 -15.13 -2.75
C THR A 204 -0.36 -15.52 -2.71
N GLU A 205 -0.73 -16.46 -1.84
CA GLU A 205 -2.13 -16.87 -1.65
C GLU A 205 -3.00 -15.69 -1.19
N GLU A 206 -2.56 -14.94 -0.18
CA GLU A 206 -3.30 -13.76 0.29
C GLU A 206 -3.36 -12.66 -0.76
N LEU A 207 -2.29 -12.43 -1.52
CA LEU A 207 -2.30 -11.46 -2.61
C LEU A 207 -3.31 -11.83 -3.70
N LEU A 208 -3.38 -13.11 -4.08
CA LEU A 208 -4.35 -13.59 -5.06
C LEU A 208 -5.78 -13.49 -4.54
N ARG A 209 -6.01 -13.74 -3.25
CA ARG A 209 -7.32 -13.50 -2.62
C ARG A 209 -7.72 -12.02 -2.70
N LEU A 210 -6.79 -11.09 -2.49
CA LEU A 210 -7.04 -9.64 -2.63
C LEU A 210 -7.32 -9.24 -4.09
N VAL A 211 -6.65 -9.88 -5.06
CA VAL A 211 -6.95 -9.69 -6.49
C VAL A 211 -8.36 -10.18 -6.82
N ASP A 212 -8.72 -11.38 -6.36
CA ASP A 212 -10.04 -11.99 -6.61
C ASP A 212 -11.17 -11.22 -5.91
N ALA A 213 -10.86 -10.54 -4.80
CA ALA A 213 -11.77 -9.63 -4.09
C ALA A 213 -11.80 -8.20 -4.67
N GLU A 214 -11.18 -7.97 -5.84
CA GLU A 214 -11.17 -6.69 -6.56
C GLU A 214 -10.64 -5.50 -5.71
N VAL A 215 -9.69 -5.76 -4.82
CA VAL A 215 -9.11 -4.73 -3.94
C VAL A 215 -8.23 -3.73 -4.70
N PHE A 216 -7.61 -4.17 -5.79
CA PHE A 216 -6.64 -3.39 -6.56
C PHE A 216 -7.27 -2.67 -7.73
N ALA A 217 -6.83 -1.43 -7.99
CA ALA A 217 -7.24 -0.68 -9.17
C ALA A 217 -6.56 -1.21 -10.45
N GLU A 218 -5.35 -1.74 -10.31
CA GLU A 218 -4.46 -2.25 -11.35
C GLU A 218 -4.08 -3.71 -11.06
N PRO A 219 -5.04 -4.65 -11.03
CA PRO A 219 -4.77 -6.06 -10.70
C PRO A 219 -3.79 -6.71 -11.70
N GLU A 220 -3.75 -6.22 -12.94
CA GLU A 220 -2.77 -6.68 -13.93
C GLU A 220 -1.32 -6.39 -13.48
N TRP A 221 -1.08 -5.18 -12.97
CA TRP A 221 0.25 -4.79 -12.48
C TRP A 221 0.66 -5.64 -11.29
N VAL A 222 -0.26 -5.90 -10.35
CA VAL A 222 -0.03 -6.77 -9.19
C VAL A 222 0.37 -8.18 -9.62
N LEU A 223 -0.35 -8.78 -10.57
CA LEU A 223 -0.06 -10.13 -11.06
C LEU A 223 1.29 -10.21 -11.81
N ARG A 224 1.67 -9.16 -12.54
CA ARG A 224 3.00 -9.08 -13.18
C ARG A 224 4.12 -8.94 -12.15
N LEU A 225 3.90 -8.13 -11.11
CA LEU A 225 4.84 -7.98 -10.00
C LEU A 225 5.06 -9.30 -9.26
N LEU A 226 3.97 -10.04 -8.99
CA LEU A 226 4.05 -11.36 -8.40
C LEU A 226 4.93 -12.30 -9.24
N ALA A 227 4.72 -12.35 -10.55
CA ALA A 227 5.53 -13.17 -11.45
C ALA A 227 7.01 -12.77 -11.45
N ALA A 228 7.31 -11.47 -11.48
CA ALA A 228 8.68 -10.96 -11.44
C ALA A 228 9.38 -11.34 -10.12
N ILE A 229 8.70 -11.18 -8.99
CA ILE A 229 9.19 -11.57 -7.67
C ILE A 229 9.44 -13.07 -7.58
N HIS A 230 8.48 -13.88 -8.04
CA HIS A 230 8.58 -15.34 -8.01
C HIS A 230 9.82 -15.84 -8.78
N ARG A 231 10.04 -15.35 -10.00
CA ARG A 231 11.22 -15.72 -10.81
C ARG A 231 12.54 -15.41 -10.09
N ARG A 232 12.63 -14.26 -9.43
CA ARG A 232 13.83 -13.85 -8.68
C ARG A 232 14.09 -14.75 -7.48
N HIS A 233 13.04 -15.03 -6.70
CA HIS A 233 13.14 -15.91 -5.54
C HIS A 233 13.61 -17.33 -5.93
N VAL A 234 12.94 -17.95 -6.92
CA VAL A 234 13.30 -19.28 -7.40
C VAL A 234 14.73 -19.32 -7.94
N SER A 235 15.11 -18.32 -8.75
CA SER A 235 16.45 -18.24 -9.32
C SER A 235 17.53 -18.12 -8.23
N VAL A 236 17.31 -17.25 -7.24
CA VAL A 236 18.27 -17.06 -6.14
C VAL A 236 18.41 -18.31 -5.27
N LEU A 237 17.29 -18.98 -4.94
CA LEU A 237 17.32 -20.20 -4.15
C LEU A 237 18.03 -21.33 -4.91
N HIS A 238 17.71 -21.50 -6.20
CA HIS A 238 18.35 -22.49 -7.06
C HIS A 238 19.86 -22.23 -7.14
N SER A 239 20.27 -20.99 -7.48
CA SER A 239 21.69 -20.62 -7.52
C SER A 239 22.40 -20.87 -6.20
N TYR A 240 21.74 -20.65 -5.06
CA TYR A 240 22.35 -20.94 -3.77
C TYR A 240 22.57 -22.44 -3.55
N ARG A 241 21.57 -23.29 -3.87
CA ARG A 241 21.67 -24.75 -3.70
C ARG A 241 22.67 -25.41 -4.65
N THR A 242 23.02 -24.77 -5.76
CA THR A 242 23.96 -25.29 -6.75
C THR A 242 25.32 -24.56 -6.75
N ASP A 243 25.66 -23.87 -5.66
CA ASP A 243 26.91 -23.09 -5.51
C ASP A 243 27.16 -22.04 -6.61
N GLY A 244 26.08 -21.53 -7.18
CA GLY A 244 26.07 -20.49 -8.20
C GLY A 244 26.21 -19.05 -7.66
N PRO A 245 26.13 -18.05 -8.54
CA PRO A 245 26.15 -16.64 -8.16
C PRO A 245 24.88 -16.25 -7.41
N VAL A 246 25.03 -15.69 -6.21
CA VAL A 246 23.93 -15.26 -5.34
C VAL A 246 24.25 -13.86 -4.81
N PRO A 247 23.30 -12.90 -4.83
CA PRO A 247 23.51 -11.58 -4.25
C PRO A 247 23.97 -11.66 -2.78
N PRO A 248 24.85 -10.75 -2.31
CA PRO A 248 25.46 -10.86 -0.99
C PRO A 248 24.46 -10.99 0.16
N ARG A 249 23.36 -10.22 0.13
CA ARG A 249 22.32 -10.29 1.17
C ARG A 249 21.57 -11.61 1.16
N TRP A 250 21.30 -12.16 -0.03
CA TRP A 250 20.68 -13.48 -0.16
C TRP A 250 21.61 -14.59 0.30
N ARG A 251 22.90 -14.51 -0.04
CA ARG A 251 23.92 -15.45 0.43
C ARG A 251 24.02 -15.44 1.95
N ALA A 252 24.02 -14.25 2.56
CA ALA A 252 24.02 -14.10 4.01
C ALA A 252 22.74 -14.65 4.66
N ALA A 253 21.57 -14.36 4.08
CA ALA A 253 20.29 -14.86 4.59
C ALA A 253 20.20 -16.39 4.55
N TRP A 254 20.62 -17.00 3.44
CA TRP A 254 20.65 -18.46 3.31
C TRP A 254 21.71 -19.13 4.17
N GLY A 255 22.90 -18.53 4.30
CA GLY A 255 23.91 -19.02 5.25
C GLY A 255 23.40 -18.99 6.69
N ALA A 256 22.68 -17.94 7.08
CA ALA A 256 22.04 -17.87 8.40
C ALA A 256 20.95 -18.92 8.60
N CYS A 257 20.28 -19.37 7.53
CA CYS A 257 19.35 -20.51 7.58
C CYS A 257 20.09 -21.84 7.76
N ASP A 258 21.26 -22.03 7.15
CA ASP A 258 22.03 -23.27 7.25
C ASP A 258 22.69 -23.47 8.62
N GLU A 259 23.08 -22.39 9.29
CA GLU A 259 23.58 -22.42 10.67
C GLU A 259 22.55 -22.97 11.70
N ILE A 260 21.28 -23.10 11.31
CA ILE A 260 20.18 -23.60 12.16
C ILE A 260 20.21 -25.13 12.30
N GLY A 261 21.02 -25.82 11.49
CA GLY A 261 20.98 -27.26 11.19
C GLY A 261 21.03 -28.28 12.33
N ASP A 262 21.18 -27.89 13.61
CA ASP A 262 21.33 -28.84 14.73
C ASP A 262 20.37 -28.65 15.92
N GLY A 263 19.35 -27.79 15.80
CA GLY A 263 18.16 -27.89 16.67
C GLY A 263 17.78 -26.67 17.50
N ARG A 264 16.55 -26.23 17.21
CA ARG A 264 15.51 -25.80 18.17
C ARG A 264 15.74 -24.53 18.99
N ARG A 265 15.93 -23.39 18.34
CA ARG A 265 15.44 -22.11 18.91
C ARG A 265 14.69 -21.31 17.88
N PHE A 266 13.44 -20.96 18.20
CA PHE A 266 12.59 -20.00 17.46
C PHE A 266 13.35 -18.80 16.92
N ARG A 267 14.28 -18.27 17.72
CA ARG A 267 15.08 -17.09 17.41
C ARG A 267 15.89 -17.26 16.12
N TYR A 268 16.45 -18.44 15.85
CA TYR A 268 17.26 -18.66 14.65
C TYR A 268 16.40 -18.82 13.41
N MET A 269 15.30 -19.59 13.50
CA MET A 269 14.29 -19.67 12.44
C MET A 269 13.73 -18.28 12.09
N ALA A 270 13.31 -17.53 13.10
CA ALA A 270 12.82 -16.15 12.92
C ALA A 270 13.91 -15.24 12.34
N GLY A 271 15.16 -15.41 12.77
CA GLY A 271 16.32 -14.71 12.23
C GLY A 271 16.51 -14.97 10.73
N GLY A 272 16.52 -16.23 10.31
CA GLY A 272 16.64 -16.61 8.90
C GLY A 272 15.49 -16.08 8.04
N VAL A 273 14.25 -16.17 8.52
CA VAL A 273 13.07 -15.60 7.84
C VAL A 273 13.18 -14.07 7.73
N VAL A 274 13.60 -13.38 8.79
CA VAL A 274 13.79 -11.92 8.79
C VAL A 274 14.91 -11.51 7.83
N SER A 275 16.06 -12.21 7.86
CA SER A 275 17.17 -11.93 6.94
C SER A 275 16.78 -12.17 5.49
N ALA A 276 16.02 -13.23 5.20
CA ALA A 276 15.49 -13.50 3.88
C ALA A 276 14.46 -12.43 3.44
N ALA A 277 13.58 -11.98 4.34
CA ALA A 277 12.65 -10.88 4.05
C ALA A 277 13.39 -9.57 3.75
N GLN A 278 14.44 -9.25 4.51
CA GLN A 278 15.32 -8.11 4.25
C GLN A 278 16.04 -8.23 2.91
N ALA A 279 16.59 -9.41 2.59
CA ALA A 279 17.21 -9.66 1.29
C ALA A 279 16.20 -9.48 0.16
N HIS A 280 14.99 -10.01 0.30
CA HIS A 280 13.92 -9.87 -0.67
C HIS A 280 13.53 -8.40 -0.92
N MET A 281 13.32 -7.61 0.14
CA MET A 281 12.99 -6.18 -0.02
C MET A 281 14.15 -5.38 -0.61
N ASN A 282 15.38 -5.66 -0.19
CA ASN A 282 16.53 -4.83 -0.52
C ASN A 282 17.29 -5.26 -1.79
N GLU A 283 17.12 -6.48 -2.29
CA GLU A 283 17.75 -6.97 -3.53
C GLU A 283 16.74 -7.15 -4.67
N ASP A 284 15.53 -7.64 -4.38
CA ASP A 284 14.61 -8.06 -5.43
C ASP A 284 13.46 -7.08 -5.67
N MET A 285 12.78 -6.64 -4.61
CA MET A 285 11.50 -5.91 -4.70
C MET A 285 11.63 -4.66 -5.60
N HIS A 286 12.60 -3.81 -5.32
CA HIS A 286 12.84 -2.59 -6.11
C HIS A 286 13.20 -2.88 -7.58
N ARG A 287 13.93 -3.97 -7.86
CA ARG A 287 14.27 -4.39 -9.23
C ARG A 287 13.08 -4.99 -9.96
N ALA A 288 12.26 -5.78 -9.28
CA ALA A 288 11.02 -6.33 -9.83
C ALA A 288 10.01 -5.22 -10.15
N LEU A 289 9.87 -4.23 -9.27
CA LEU A 289 9.03 -3.06 -9.52
C LEU A 289 9.50 -2.27 -10.75
N ALA A 290 10.80 -1.98 -10.84
CA ALA A 290 11.39 -1.29 -11.99
C ALA A 290 11.22 -2.08 -13.29
N GLU A 291 11.51 -3.39 -13.27
CA GLU A 291 11.36 -4.28 -14.42
C GLU A 291 9.92 -4.30 -14.94
N VAL A 292 8.94 -4.53 -14.05
CA VAL A 292 7.52 -4.58 -14.45
C VAL A 292 7.08 -3.26 -15.05
N TYR A 293 7.49 -2.14 -14.45
CA TYR A 293 7.21 -0.83 -15.02
C TYR A 293 7.84 -0.65 -16.40
N ASP A 294 9.13 -0.93 -16.53
CA ASP A 294 9.89 -0.72 -17.75
C ASP A 294 9.40 -1.56 -18.92
N VAL A 295 9.04 -2.81 -18.66
CA VAL A 295 8.60 -3.75 -19.69
C VAL A 295 7.15 -3.50 -20.11
N HIS A 296 6.28 -3.02 -19.22
CA HIS A 296 4.84 -3.03 -19.47
C HIS A 296 4.15 -1.67 -19.45
N TYR A 297 4.73 -0.66 -18.79
CA TYR A 297 4.02 0.56 -18.42
C TYR A 297 4.74 1.86 -18.74
N ARG A 298 6.07 1.85 -18.90
CA ARG A 298 6.92 3.03 -19.11
C ARG A 298 6.39 4.04 -20.12
N ASP A 299 5.87 3.57 -21.25
CA ASP A 299 5.42 4.45 -22.33
C ASP A 299 3.95 4.92 -22.18
N THR A 300 3.24 4.43 -21.15
CA THR A 300 1.79 4.62 -21.03
C THR A 300 1.31 5.11 -19.67
N ARG A 301 2.16 5.03 -18.63
CA ARG A 301 1.84 5.33 -17.24
C ARG A 301 3.04 5.95 -16.56
N HIS A 302 2.80 6.77 -15.56
CA HIS A 302 3.83 7.19 -14.62
C HIS A 302 4.00 6.16 -13.50
N TYR A 303 5.24 5.89 -13.09
CA TYR A 303 5.56 4.86 -12.08
C TYR A 303 4.80 5.02 -10.76
N LYS A 304 4.69 6.26 -10.27
CA LYS A 304 4.02 6.54 -8.99
C LYS A 304 2.52 6.25 -9.00
N GLU A 305 1.89 6.08 -10.16
CA GLU A 305 0.49 5.70 -10.24
C GLU A 305 0.18 4.34 -9.61
N PHE A 306 1.18 3.44 -9.53
CA PHE A 306 1.03 2.11 -8.91
C PHE A 306 1.19 2.12 -7.38
N ARG A 307 1.61 3.27 -6.80
CA ARG A 307 1.84 3.38 -5.36
C ARG A 307 0.61 3.04 -4.51
N PRO A 308 -0.61 3.48 -4.85
CA PRO A 308 -1.77 3.14 -4.03
C PRO A 308 -2.01 1.63 -3.96
N ASP A 309 -1.90 0.91 -5.07
CA ASP A 309 -2.02 -0.55 -5.07
C ASP A 309 -0.85 -1.23 -4.37
N TYR A 310 0.37 -0.70 -4.51
CA TYR A 310 1.50 -1.17 -3.72
C TYR A 310 1.20 -1.07 -2.23
N LEU A 311 0.68 0.06 -1.75
CA LEU A 311 0.30 0.24 -0.34
C LEU A 311 -0.82 -0.72 0.09
N ARG A 312 -1.83 -0.96 -0.77
CA ARG A 312 -2.92 -1.92 -0.52
C ARG A 312 -2.44 -3.36 -0.33
N MET A 313 -1.23 -3.71 -0.78
CA MET A 313 -0.66 -5.04 -0.51
C MET A 313 -0.26 -5.23 0.97
N ALA A 314 -0.15 -4.18 1.79
CA ALA A 314 0.36 -4.28 3.17
C ALA A 314 -0.31 -5.34 4.05
N PRO A 315 -1.65 -5.49 4.06
CA PRO A 315 -2.33 -6.45 4.93
C PRO A 315 -1.96 -7.91 4.65
N MET A 316 -1.49 -8.24 3.45
CA MET A 316 -1.14 -9.62 3.09
C MET A 316 -0.01 -10.19 3.96
N TYR A 317 0.94 -9.35 4.37
CA TYR A 317 2.07 -9.79 5.20
C TYR A 317 1.63 -10.18 6.60
N GLY A 318 0.73 -9.40 7.22
CA GLY A 318 0.19 -9.72 8.53
C GLY A 318 -0.59 -11.04 8.51
N ALA A 319 -1.48 -11.20 7.50
CA ALA A 319 -2.24 -12.43 7.32
C ALA A 319 -1.36 -13.66 7.06
N ALA A 320 -0.35 -13.53 6.18
CA ALA A 320 0.59 -14.60 5.90
C ALA A 320 1.44 -14.96 7.14
N LEU A 321 1.88 -13.96 7.91
CA LEU A 321 2.66 -14.18 9.12
C LEU A 321 1.84 -14.86 10.22
N ASP A 322 0.57 -14.46 10.40
CA ASP A 322 -0.32 -15.12 11.35
C ASP A 322 -0.53 -16.60 11.02
N ARG A 323 -0.70 -16.92 9.73
CA ARG A 323 -0.78 -18.31 9.23
C ARG A 323 0.54 -19.06 9.44
N LEU A 324 1.68 -18.44 9.14
CA LEU A 324 3.00 -19.03 9.37
C LEU A 324 3.22 -19.36 10.86
N ILE A 325 2.87 -18.44 11.77
CA ILE A 325 2.95 -18.64 13.23
C ILE A 325 2.00 -19.74 13.71
N ALA A 326 0.87 -19.94 13.03
CA ALA A 326 -0.04 -21.04 13.33
C ALA A 326 0.59 -22.40 12.99
N ASP A 327 1.35 -22.46 11.89
CA ASP A 327 2.05 -23.66 11.41
C ASP A 327 3.29 -24.05 12.25
N ILE A 328 3.84 -23.13 13.07
CA ILE A 328 5.00 -23.44 13.92
C ILE A 328 4.60 -24.38 15.08
N PRO A 329 5.25 -25.56 15.22
CA PRO A 329 5.01 -26.47 16.32
C PRO A 329 5.17 -25.81 17.70
N ALA A 330 4.23 -26.06 18.62
CA ALA A 330 4.25 -25.49 19.96
C ALA A 330 5.58 -25.67 20.75
N PRO A 331 6.32 -26.79 20.62
CA PRO A 331 7.63 -26.94 21.27
C PRO A 331 8.70 -25.96 20.79
N LEU A 332 8.57 -25.45 19.57
CA LEU A 332 9.48 -24.47 18.99
C LEU A 332 9.10 -23.04 19.37
N MET A 333 7.90 -22.79 19.91
CA MET A 333 7.41 -21.45 20.22
C MET A 333 7.82 -20.94 21.61
N PRO A 334 8.36 -19.71 21.74
CA PRO A 334 8.61 -19.07 23.02
C PRO A 334 7.30 -18.98 23.83
N ARG A 335 7.39 -19.09 25.16
CA ARG A 335 6.20 -19.05 26.04
C ARG A 335 5.37 -17.76 25.86
N LEU A 336 6.02 -16.62 25.65
CA LEU A 336 5.35 -15.34 25.38
C LEU A 336 4.52 -15.37 24.08
N PHE A 337 5.04 -15.98 23.02
CA PHE A 337 4.34 -16.12 21.73
C PHE A 337 3.23 -17.18 21.77
N ARG A 338 3.30 -18.15 22.68
CA ARG A 338 2.15 -19.05 22.95
C ARG A 338 0.98 -18.28 23.55
N LEU A 339 1.26 -17.30 24.41
CA LEU A 339 0.25 -16.40 24.98
C LEU A 339 -0.23 -15.34 23.98
N SER A 340 0.60 -14.93 23.01
CA SER A 340 0.19 -13.97 21.98
C SER A 340 -0.91 -14.50 21.06
N ARG A 341 -1.15 -15.83 21.01
CA ARG A 341 -2.33 -16.43 20.35
C ARG A 341 -3.66 -16.00 21.00
N ILE A 342 -3.62 -15.46 22.22
CA ILE A 342 -4.77 -14.97 23.00
C ILE A 342 -4.86 -13.42 22.95
N VAL A 343 -3.80 -12.75 22.49
CA VAL A 343 -3.71 -11.28 22.41
C VAL A 343 -4.22 -10.80 21.05
N ALA A 344 -4.88 -9.63 21.04
CA ALA A 344 -5.40 -9.00 19.82
C ALA A 344 -4.29 -8.78 18.77
N PRO A 345 -4.57 -8.99 17.47
CA PRO A 345 -3.58 -8.87 16.38
C PRO A 345 -2.76 -7.58 16.39
N GLU A 346 -3.37 -6.46 16.77
CA GLU A 346 -2.76 -5.13 16.79
C GLU A 346 -1.58 -5.01 17.76
N LEU A 347 -1.67 -5.66 18.93
CA LEU A 347 -0.60 -5.71 19.92
C LEU A 347 0.54 -6.62 19.46
N ARG A 348 0.21 -7.67 18.69
CA ARG A 348 1.20 -8.58 18.11
C ARG A 348 2.01 -7.90 17.02
N ASP A 349 1.35 -7.17 16.12
CA ASP A 349 2.00 -6.41 15.05
C ASP A 349 2.94 -5.33 15.61
N SER A 350 2.50 -4.61 16.65
CA SER A 350 3.34 -3.61 17.33
C SER A 350 4.57 -4.24 17.99
N LEU A 351 4.42 -5.40 18.65
CA LEU A 351 5.54 -6.13 19.25
C LEU A 351 6.50 -6.69 18.19
N LEU A 352 5.98 -7.22 17.08
CA LEU A 352 6.80 -7.76 15.98
C LEU A 352 7.59 -6.67 15.25
N ARG A 353 6.97 -5.52 14.96
CA ARG A 353 7.66 -4.35 14.40
C ARG A 353 8.78 -3.87 15.31
N ARG A 354 8.50 -3.77 16.61
CA ARG A 354 9.46 -3.24 17.60
C ARG A 354 10.59 -4.21 17.93
N CYS A 355 10.37 -5.51 17.77
CA CYS A 355 11.36 -6.54 18.13
C CYS A 355 12.10 -7.16 16.94
N TYR A 356 11.61 -7.06 15.69
CA TYR A 356 12.17 -7.84 14.58
C TYR A 356 12.39 -7.07 13.28
N TYR A 357 11.35 -6.51 12.65
CA TYR A 357 11.49 -5.93 11.30
C TYR A 357 10.39 -4.93 10.93
N ASP A 358 10.77 -3.75 10.42
CA ASP A 358 9.85 -2.74 9.89
C ASP A 358 9.60 -2.94 8.39
N VAL A 359 8.71 -3.88 8.08
CA VAL A 359 8.30 -4.21 6.71
C VAL A 359 7.70 -2.99 6.00
N GLU A 360 6.99 -2.10 6.70
CA GLU A 360 6.34 -0.95 6.07
C GLU A 360 7.37 0.05 5.56
N HIS A 361 8.34 0.40 6.40
CA HIS A 361 9.42 1.30 6.02
C HIS A 361 10.24 0.77 4.83
N ASP A 362 10.68 -0.50 4.90
CA ASP A 362 11.50 -1.10 3.85
C ASP A 362 10.76 -1.25 2.52
N ARG A 363 9.45 -1.46 2.54
CA ARG A 363 8.61 -1.49 1.34
C ARG A 363 8.55 -0.12 0.67
N MET A 364 8.35 0.93 1.45
CA MET A 364 8.37 2.30 0.91
C MET A 364 9.73 2.62 0.29
N LEU A 365 10.82 2.28 0.97
CA LEU A 365 12.17 2.42 0.42
C LEU A 365 12.36 1.61 -0.86
N ALA A 366 11.85 0.39 -0.93
CA ALA A 366 11.93 -0.44 -2.14
C ALA A 366 11.15 0.17 -3.30
N PHE A 367 9.98 0.76 -3.04
CA PHE A 367 9.20 1.47 -4.06
C PHE A 367 9.97 2.67 -4.63
N GLU A 368 10.54 3.51 -3.78
CA GLU A 368 11.35 4.66 -4.19
C GLU A 368 12.61 4.26 -4.94
N ARG A 369 13.34 3.24 -4.47
CA ARG A 369 14.50 2.70 -5.20
C ARG A 369 14.12 2.20 -6.59
N GLY A 370 12.96 1.54 -6.72
CA GLY A 370 12.45 1.12 -8.02
C GLY A 370 12.17 2.32 -8.93
N TYR A 371 11.57 3.39 -8.41
CA TYR A 371 11.36 4.63 -9.16
C TYR A 371 12.67 5.22 -9.68
N HIS A 372 13.70 5.31 -8.81
CA HIS A 372 15.02 5.82 -9.20
C HIS A 372 15.68 4.97 -10.29
N LEU A 373 15.62 3.64 -10.20
CA LEU A 373 16.16 2.75 -11.23
C LEU A 373 15.56 3.02 -12.61
N THR A 374 14.26 3.30 -12.68
CA THR A 374 13.58 3.58 -13.97
C THR A 374 14.00 4.92 -14.56
N ARG A 375 14.30 5.93 -13.72
CA ARG A 375 14.78 7.26 -14.14
C ARG A 375 16.24 7.24 -14.59
N ASP A 376 17.11 6.59 -13.82
CA ASP A 376 18.55 6.58 -14.10
C ASP A 376 18.88 5.78 -15.37
N GLY A 377 18.01 4.82 -15.75
CA GLY A 377 18.09 4.10 -17.02
C GLY A 377 17.82 4.97 -18.26
N VAL A 378 17.21 6.16 -18.11
CA VAL A 378 16.97 7.12 -19.21
C VAL A 378 18.27 7.83 -19.63
N GLY A 379 19.31 7.83 -18.78
CA GLY A 379 20.62 8.42 -19.09
C GLY A 379 21.65 7.45 -19.71
N ARG A 380 21.28 6.21 -20.02
CA ARG A 380 22.20 5.17 -20.54
C ARG A 380 21.79 4.56 -21.89
N ARG A 381 20.92 5.22 -22.66
CA ARG A 381 20.62 4.81 -24.04
C ARG A 381 21.12 5.84 -25.04
#